data_AF-A0A6M0A5Q0-F1
#
_entry.id   AF-A0A6M0A5Q0-F1
#
_cell.length_a   1.000
_cell.length_b   1.000
_cell.length_c   1.000
_cell.angle_alpha   90.00
_cell.angle_beta   90.00
_cell.angle_gamma   90.00
#
_symmetry.space_group_name_H-M   'P 1'
#
loop_
_entity.id
_entity.type
_entity.pdbx_description
1 polymer ?
#
loop_
_entity_poly.entity_id
_entity_poly.type
_entity_poly.pdbx_seq_one_letter_code
_entity_poly.pdbx_strand_id
1 'polypeptide(L)'
;MKAITSNQAKHQLDKLIERVILDVEPTILCNDQGKQAVLMSLDEFNSWQETLYLLSNPTNAEHLLESIEQAKSVKKSIKQLIYELKSLLPKHIGLTIFGYKRMIKGC
;
A
#
# COMPACT_ATOMS: atom_id res chain seq x y z
N MET A 1 -4.14 0.38 -16.73
CA MET A 1 -4.34 1.63 -17.50
C MET A 1 -5.28 1.41 -18.68
N LYS A 2 -6.40 2.14 -18.71
CA LYS A 2 -7.39 2.13 -19.80
C LYS A 2 -7.26 3.42 -20.62
N ALA A 3 -7.54 3.37 -21.92
CA ALA A 3 -7.57 4.56 -22.77
C ALA A 3 -9.00 4.84 -23.25
N ILE A 4 -9.41 6.11 -23.22
CA ILE A 4 -10.72 6.56 -23.69
C ILE A 4 -10.58 7.84 -24.51
N THR A 5 -11.58 8.15 -25.34
CA THR A 5 -11.57 9.39 -26.12
C THR A 5 -11.96 10.59 -25.26
N SER A 6 -11.47 11.78 -25.62
CA SER A 6 -11.83 13.03 -24.94
C SER A 6 -13.33 13.31 -25.00
N ASN A 7 -14.01 12.91 -26.10
CA ASN A 7 -15.45 13.04 -26.23
C ASN A 7 -16.21 12.12 -25.28
N GLN A 8 -15.78 10.86 -25.10
CA GLN A 8 -16.36 10.00 -24.06
C GLN A 8 -16.13 10.56 -22.66
N ALA A 9 -14.92 11.09 -22.40
CA ALA A 9 -14.57 11.64 -21.11
C ALA A 9 -15.44 12.84 -20.71
N LYS A 10 -15.77 13.74 -21.65
CA LYS A 10 -16.66 14.89 -21.41
C LYS A 10 -18.03 14.46 -20.85
N HIS A 11 -18.59 13.35 -21.33
CA HIS A 11 -19.90 12.88 -20.89
C HIS A 11 -19.86 12.04 -19.61
N GLN A 12 -18.67 11.63 -19.15
CA GLN A 12 -18.50 10.68 -18.06
C GLN A 12 -17.48 11.15 -17.01
N LEU A 13 -17.17 12.45 -16.98
CA LEU A 13 -16.05 12.99 -16.20
C LEU A 13 -16.12 12.61 -14.73
N ASP A 14 -17.27 12.81 -14.07
CA ASP A 14 -17.43 12.50 -12.64
C ASP A 14 -17.19 11.03 -12.33
N LYS A 15 -17.74 10.13 -13.17
CA LYS A 15 -17.54 8.67 -13.04
C LYS A 15 -16.09 8.28 -13.25
N LEU A 16 -15.38 8.98 -14.14
CA LEU A 16 -13.96 8.74 -14.37
C LEU A 16 -13.12 9.21 -13.19
N ILE A 17 -13.44 10.36 -12.60
CA ILE A 17 -12.80 10.86 -11.38
C ILE A 17 -12.99 9.87 -10.24
N GLU A 18 -14.23 9.43 -9.98
CA GLU A 18 -14.51 8.41 -8.96
C GLU A 18 -13.72 7.13 -9.21
N ARG A 19 -13.68 6.66 -10.47
CA ARG A 19 -12.95 5.44 -10.82
C ARG A 19 -11.45 5.56 -10.57
N VAL A 20 -10.79 6.63 -11.02
CA VAL A 20 -9.33 6.77 -10.84
C VAL A 20 -8.94 6.93 -9.37
N ILE A 21 -9.86 7.42 -8.53
CA ILE A 21 -9.68 7.48 -7.07
C ILE A 21 -9.87 6.09 -6.45
N LEU A 22 -10.97 5.40 -6.77
CA LEU A 22 -11.32 4.11 -6.16
C LEU A 22 -10.39 2.98 -6.57
N ASP A 23 -10.08 2.90 -7.87
CA ASP A 23 -9.24 1.84 -8.41
C ASP A 23 -7.74 2.14 -8.22
N VAL A 24 -7.38 3.38 -7.85
CA VAL A 24 -5.99 3.87 -7.78
C VAL A 24 -5.24 3.59 -9.09
N GLU A 25 -5.95 3.68 -10.22
CA GLU A 25 -5.43 3.41 -11.55
C GLU A 25 -5.59 4.62 -12.48
N PRO A 26 -4.51 5.10 -13.12
CA PRO A 26 -4.60 6.16 -14.11
C PRO A 26 -5.34 5.73 -15.39
N THR A 27 -6.06 6.68 -15.98
CA THR A 27 -6.74 6.54 -17.29
C THR A 27 -6.12 7.49 -18.31
N ILE A 28 -5.89 7.00 -19.53
CA ILE A 28 -5.37 7.77 -20.64
C ILE A 28 -6.55 8.40 -21.40
N LEU A 29 -6.47 9.70 -21.64
CA LEU A 29 -7.41 10.48 -22.46
C LEU A 29 -6.78 10.78 -23.80
N CYS A 30 -7.40 10.33 -24.89
CA CYS A 30 -6.94 10.60 -26.26
C CYS A 30 -7.87 11.62 -26.94
N ASN A 31 -7.32 12.71 -27.48
CA ASN A 31 -8.11 13.65 -28.28
C ASN A 31 -8.20 13.21 -29.75
N ASP A 32 -9.05 13.88 -30.53
CA ASP A 32 -9.27 13.58 -31.95
C ASP A 32 -8.03 13.83 -32.83
N GLN A 33 -7.02 14.55 -32.31
CA GLN A 33 -5.72 14.78 -32.95
C GLN A 33 -4.68 13.72 -32.58
N GLY A 34 -5.05 12.69 -31.81
CA GLY A 34 -4.15 11.64 -31.34
C GLY A 34 -3.24 12.03 -30.17
N LYS A 35 -3.40 13.24 -29.59
CA LYS A 35 -2.67 13.65 -28.39
C LYS A 35 -3.25 12.98 -27.15
N GLN A 36 -2.39 12.69 -26.19
CA GLN A 36 -2.73 11.94 -24.99
C GLN A 36 -2.48 12.76 -23.73
N ALA A 37 -3.35 12.58 -22.73
CA ALA A 37 -3.20 13.08 -21.37
C ALA A 37 -3.52 11.97 -20.38
N VAL A 38 -3.08 12.09 -19.13
CA VAL A 38 -3.38 11.14 -18.06
C VAL A 38 -4.32 11.80 -17.05
N LEU A 39 -5.39 11.10 -16.72
CA LEU A 39 -6.24 11.40 -15.57
C LEU A 39 -5.89 10.41 -14.45
N MET A 40 -5.59 10.92 -13.27
CA MET A 40 -5.30 10.15 -12.06
C MET A 40 -5.81 10.91 -10.83
N SER A 41 -5.87 10.25 -9.68
CA SER A 41 -6.20 10.93 -8.43
C SER A 41 -5.10 11.91 -8.02
N LEU A 42 -5.49 12.96 -7.28
CA LEU A 42 -4.54 13.93 -6.75
C LEU A 42 -3.56 13.28 -5.76
N ASP A 43 -4.06 12.38 -4.90
CA ASP A 43 -3.24 11.68 -3.91
C ASP A 43 -2.17 10.82 -4.57
N GLU A 44 -2.52 10.10 -5.65
CA GLU A 44 -1.56 9.28 -6.41
C GLU A 44 -0.52 10.17 -7.12
N PHE A 45 -0.95 11.31 -7.67
CA PHE A 45 -0.02 12.27 -8.28
C PHE A 45 0.98 12.81 -7.26
N ASN A 46 0.52 13.21 -6.07
CA ASN A 46 1.37 13.71 -4.99
C ASN A 46 2.33 12.63 -4.48
N SER A 47 1.85 11.40 -4.32
CA SER A 47 2.67 10.24 -3.94
C SER A 47 3.82 10.00 -4.94
N TRP A 48 3.55 10.12 -6.25
CA TRP A 48 4.59 10.03 -7.27
C TRP A 48 5.58 11.20 -7.20
N GLN A 49 5.09 12.43 -7.01
CA GLN A 49 5.96 13.60 -6.86
C GLN A 49 6.89 13.46 -5.65
N GLU A 50 6.37 13.00 -4.51
CA GLU A 50 7.16 12.76 -3.31
C GLU A 50 8.19 11.65 -3.54
N THR A 51 7.79 10.54 -4.16
CA THR A 51 8.71 9.44 -4.48
C THR A 51 9.84 9.92 -5.40
N LEU A 52 9.52 10.67 -6.45
CA LEU A 52 10.51 11.26 -7.35
C LEU A 52 11.45 12.22 -6.61
N TYR A 53 10.91 13.05 -5.70
CA TYR A 53 11.71 13.96 -4.89
C TYR A 53 12.65 13.21 -3.94
N LEU A 54 12.17 12.17 -3.24
CA LEU A 54 13.01 11.36 -2.36
C LEU A 54 14.15 10.67 -3.12
N LEU A 55 13.89 10.25 -4.36
CA LEU A 55 14.87 9.56 -5.21
C LEU A 55 15.71 10.49 -6.09
N SER A 56 15.49 11.80 -6.10
CA SER A 56 16.19 12.71 -7.02
C SER A 56 17.65 12.95 -6.67
N ASN A 57 18.04 12.71 -5.41
CA ASN A 57 19.43 12.79 -4.96
C ASN A 57 19.99 11.36 -4.79
N PRO A 58 21.04 10.97 -5.54
CA PRO A 58 21.57 9.61 -5.51
C PRO A 58 22.04 9.17 -4.11
N THR A 59 22.68 10.07 -3.35
CA THR A 59 23.10 9.77 -1.97
C THR A 59 21.90 9.55 -1.06
N ASN A 60 20.83 10.34 -1.21
CA ASN A 60 19.60 10.14 -0.43
C ASN A 60 18.88 8.85 -0.81
N ALA A 61 18.86 8.52 -2.10
CA ALA A 61 18.25 7.29 -2.62
C ALA A 61 18.97 6.04 -2.08
N GLU A 62 20.31 6.03 -2.09
CA GLU A 62 21.12 4.94 -1.53
C GLU A 62 20.80 4.73 -0.04
N HIS A 63 20.88 5.79 0.76
CA HIS A 63 20.56 5.70 2.20
C HIS A 63 19.13 5.24 2.49
N LEU A 64 18.16 5.69 1.68
CA LEU A 64 16.76 5.26 1.81
C LEU A 64 16.60 3.78 1.49
N LEU A 65 17.24 3.30 0.43
CA LEU A 65 17.22 1.88 0.05
C LEU A 65 17.87 1.00 1.11
N GLU A 66 19.03 1.39 1.64
CA GLU A 66 19.69 0.71 2.76
C GLU A 66 18.76 0.62 3.99
N SER A 67 18.12 1.73 4.35
CA SER A 67 17.20 1.79 5.49
C SER A 67 15.99 0.85 5.29
N ILE A 68 15.48 0.76 4.06
CA ILE A 68 14.40 -0.17 3.70
C ILE A 68 14.86 -1.63 3.84
N GLU A 69 16.08 -1.96 3.42
CA GLU A 69 16.63 -3.31 3.57
C GLU A 69 16.83 -3.71 5.04
N GLN A 70 17.37 -2.79 5.84
CA GLN A 70 17.51 -2.98 7.28
C GLN A 70 16.15 -3.20 7.95
N ALA A 71 15.14 -2.38 7.62
CA ALA A 71 13.79 -2.55 8.17
C ALA A 71 13.17 -3.90 7.77
N LYS A 72 13.37 -4.35 6.51
CA LYS A 72 12.91 -5.66 6.03
C LYS A 72 13.58 -6.82 6.77
N SER A 73 14.88 -6.73 7.04
CA SER A 73 15.63 -7.77 7.75
C SER A 73 15.16 -7.91 9.20
N VAL A 74 14.99 -6.78 9.91
CA VAL A 74 14.44 -6.76 11.29
C VAL A 74 13.04 -7.39 11.32
N LYS A 75 12.17 -7.03 10.38
CA LYS A 75 10.82 -7.60 10.27
C LYS A 75 10.85 -9.12 10.06
N LYS A 76 11.81 -9.63 9.29
CA LYS A 76 12.01 -11.07 9.06
C LYS A 76 12.45 -11.77 10.35
N SER A 77 13.40 -11.19 11.09
CA SER A 77 13.88 -11.72 12.38
C SER A 77 12.76 -11.77 13.42
N ILE A 78 11.94 -10.71 13.53
CA ILE A 78 10.78 -10.70 14.44
C ILE A 78 9.78 -11.80 14.07
N LYS A 79 9.47 -11.98 12.77
CA LYS A 79 8.59 -13.07 12.32
C LYS A 79 9.13 -14.46 12.67
N GLN A 80 10.44 -14.66 12.51
CA GLN A 80 11.10 -15.92 12.85
C GLN A 80 11.00 -16.20 14.36
N LEU A 81 11.32 -15.20 15.20
CA LEU A 81 11.19 -15.29 16.65
C LEU A 81 9.74 -15.60 17.08
N ILE A 82 8.74 -14.98 16.45
CA ILE A 82 7.33 -15.28 16.72
C ILE A 82 6.99 -16.73 16.35
N TYR A 83 7.52 -17.25 15.25
CA TYR A 83 7.29 -18.64 14.83
C TYR A 83 7.94 -19.63 15.80
N GLU A 84 9.18 -19.38 16.19
CA GLU A 84 9.92 -20.19 17.18
C GLU A 84 9.24 -20.16 18.55
N LEU A 85 8.80 -18.99 19.02
CA LEU A 85 8.04 -18.89 20.26
C LEU A 85 6.71 -19.66 20.17
N LYS A 86 6.03 -19.64 19.01
CA LYS A 86 4.79 -20.42 18.81
C LYS A 86 5.03 -21.92 18.76
N SER A 87 6.17 -22.39 18.24
CA SER A 87 6.50 -23.82 18.22
C SER A 87 6.98 -24.33 19.59
N LEU A 88 7.54 -23.45 20.41
CA LEU A 88 7.96 -23.74 21.79
C LEU A 88 6.82 -23.63 22.81
N LEU A 89 5.68 -23.02 22.47
CA LEU A 89 4.50 -23.03 23.32
C LEU A 89 3.84 -24.42 23.31
N PRO A 90 3.78 -25.16 24.44
CA PRO A 90 3.05 -26.40 24.50
C PRO A 90 1.56 -26.16 24.17
N LYS A 91 0.97 -27.07 23.39
CA LYS A 91 -0.46 -27.09 23.01
C LYS A 91 -1.43 -26.97 24.19
N HIS A 92 -0.95 -27.13 25.43
CA HIS A 92 -1.72 -27.08 26.66
C HIS A 92 -1.80 -25.70 27.34
N ILE A 93 -1.02 -24.69 26.95
CA ILE A 93 -1.13 -23.34 27.57
C ILE A 93 -2.44 -22.62 27.18
N GLY A 94 -3.09 -23.04 26.09
CA GLY A 94 -4.41 -22.56 25.69
C GLY A 94 -5.52 -22.82 26.72
N LEU A 95 -5.40 -23.87 27.54
CA LEU A 95 -6.38 -24.18 28.60
C LEU A 95 -6.20 -23.30 29.84
N THR A 96 -4.97 -22.90 30.16
CA THR A 96 -4.66 -22.11 31.35
C THR A 96 -5.05 -20.63 31.17
N ILE A 97 -4.84 -20.06 29.98
CA ILE A 97 -5.25 -18.67 29.66
C ILE A 97 -6.78 -18.56 29.52
N PHE A 98 -7.45 -19.59 28.98
CA PHE A 98 -8.92 -19.62 28.89
C PHE A 98 -9.57 -19.80 30.27
N GLY A 99 -8.96 -20.60 31.16
CA GLY A 99 -9.37 -20.73 32.56
C GLY A 99 -9.25 -19.41 33.34
N TYR A 100 -8.14 -18.68 33.18
CA TYR A 100 -7.93 -17.38 33.83
C TYR A 100 -8.92 -16.31 33.34
N LYS A 101 -9.26 -16.31 32.04
CA LYS A 101 -10.24 -15.38 31.47
C LYS A 101 -11.68 -15.67 31.92
N ARG A 102 -11.99 -16.93 32.26
CA ARG A 102 -13.30 -17.33 32.82
C ARG A 102 -13.40 -17.04 34.32
N MET A 103 -12.28 -17.07 35.04
CA MET A 103 -12.17 -16.73 36.46
C MET A 103 -12.28 -15.21 36.72
N ILE A 104 -11.70 -14.37 35.85
CA ILE A 104 -11.78 -12.90 35.98
C ILE A 104 -13.17 -12.35 35.58
N LYS A 105 -13.92 -13.05 34.73
CA LYS A 105 -15.30 -12.66 34.37
C LYS A 105 -16.38 -13.18 35.33
N GLY A 106 -15.97 -13.86 36.40
CA GLY A 106 -16.84 -14.38 37.46
C GLY A 106 -16.71 -13.66 38.80
N CYS A 107 -15.98 -12.54 38.84
CA CYS A 107 -15.95 -11.59 39.95
C CYS A 107 -16.48 -10.24 39.45
#